data_AF-A0A653J0Y1-F1
#
_entry.id   AF-A0A653J0Y1-F1
#
_cell.length_a   1.000
_cell.length_b   1.000
_cell.length_c   1.000
_cell.angle_alpha   90.00
_cell.angle_beta   90.00
_cell.angle_gamma   90.00
#
_symmetry.space_group_name_H-M   'P 1'
#
loop_
_entity.id
_entity.type
_entity.pdbx_description
1 polymer ?
#
loop_
_entity_poly.entity_id
_entity_poly.type
_entity_poly.pdbx_seq_one_letter_code
_entity_poly.pdbx_strand_id
1 'polypeptide(L)'
;MNIALQPEFESFISFTCPKCSAENRDVISVPTADWDDEDQGPVERLQSHICGRCLMQHRLLVKNLKDRIIIKLVEFPRVEVSASQAYWSEGSEEGIYPWELPNDDAYDVFMLAMKDVLELTESPHAEFFKKTLARMAFVQLFAALEAYLSDTLLTRVFDDNELLKRVVAGVKGMKELKFTLADIVGNPDFVKHTVASALNKISFHNLITTNENYNIAFGFSIFRNDDERRRLVEAVEIRHDCVHRNGKTVDGKERDEVHFGYVRLIAMLFENMVLHIEGGIHGENFLPDDY
;
A
#
# COMPACT_ATOMS: atom_id res chain seq x y z
N MET A 1 -13.56 -28.14 10.11
CA MET A 1 -14.61 -27.36 10.80
C MET A 1 -14.19 -25.91 10.62
N ASN A 2 -14.63 -25.30 9.52
CA ASN A 2 -14.26 -23.93 9.18
C ASN A 2 -15.02 -23.00 10.12
N ILE A 3 -14.30 -22.27 10.96
CA ILE A 3 -14.84 -21.07 11.60
C ILE A 3 -14.76 -20.02 10.49
N ALA A 4 -15.86 -19.81 9.77
CA ALA A 4 -15.98 -18.61 8.96
C ALA A 4 -15.92 -17.44 9.95
N LEU A 5 -14.83 -16.69 9.91
CA LEU A 5 -14.74 -15.42 10.64
C LEU A 5 -15.76 -14.50 9.95
N GLN A 6 -16.80 -14.12 10.68
CA GLN A 6 -17.76 -13.14 10.17
C GLN A 6 -17.00 -11.83 9.92
N PRO A 7 -17.35 -11.07 8.87
CA PRO A 7 -16.75 -9.77 8.62
C PRO A 7 -16.93 -8.89 9.87
N GLU A 8 -15.83 -8.29 10.31
CA GLU A 8 -15.79 -7.53 11.56
C GLU A 8 -15.98 -6.04 11.28
N PHE A 9 -16.86 -5.41 12.05
CA PHE A 9 -16.92 -3.96 12.08
C PHE A 9 -15.71 -3.42 12.83
N GLU A 10 -15.25 -2.23 12.46
CA GLU A 10 -14.18 -1.53 13.14
C GLU A 10 -14.64 -0.18 13.68
N SER A 11 -13.97 0.30 14.73
CA SER A 11 -14.16 1.66 15.25
C SER A 11 -12.81 2.24 15.60
N PHE A 12 -12.60 3.50 15.22
CA PHE A 12 -11.50 4.29 15.73
C PHE A 12 -11.76 4.65 17.19
N ILE A 13 -10.74 4.54 18.03
CA ILE A 13 -10.83 4.85 19.46
C ILE A 13 -9.75 5.82 19.88
N SER A 14 -10.07 6.64 20.88
CA SER A 14 -9.11 7.49 21.55
C SER A 14 -9.33 7.51 23.06
N PHE A 15 -8.26 7.34 23.83
CA PHE A 15 -8.27 7.49 25.29
C PHE A 15 -6.89 7.83 25.85
N THR A 16 -6.86 8.40 27.06
CA THR A 16 -5.62 8.66 27.78
C THR A 16 -5.25 7.45 28.64
N CYS A 17 -4.05 6.89 28.45
CA CYS A 17 -3.59 5.73 29.22
C CYS A 17 -3.52 6.08 30.71
N PRO A 18 -4.23 5.35 31.59
CA PRO A 18 -4.24 5.63 33.03
C PRO A 18 -2.91 5.34 33.73
N LYS A 19 -1.96 4.68 33.05
CA LYS A 19 -0.63 4.36 33.61
C LYS A 19 0.43 5.40 33.27
N CYS A 20 0.54 5.80 32.00
CA CYS A 20 1.63 6.69 31.55
C CYS A 20 1.14 8.04 31.03
N SER A 21 -0.17 8.31 31.08
CA SER A 21 -0.81 9.53 30.60
C SER A 21 -0.60 9.81 29.10
N ALA A 22 -0.15 8.82 28.32
CA ALA A 22 -0.04 8.93 26.87
C ALA A 22 -1.42 8.87 26.23
N GLU A 23 -1.63 9.68 25.20
CA GLU A 23 -2.77 9.53 24.31
C GLU A 23 -2.61 8.24 23.50
N ASN A 24 -3.67 7.43 23.43
CA ASN A 24 -3.74 6.26 22.57
C ASN A 24 -4.82 6.53 21.53
N ARG A 25 -4.49 6.24 20.28
CA ARG A 25 -5.36 6.31 19.12
C ARG A 25 -5.15 5.03 18.34
N ASP A 26 -6.22 4.29 18.09
CA ASP A 26 -6.13 2.99 17.46
C ASP A 26 -7.45 2.61 16.79
N VAL A 27 -7.41 1.56 15.98
CA VAL A 27 -8.59 0.93 15.39
C VAL A 27 -8.84 -0.39 16.09
N ILE A 28 -10.10 -0.65 16.44
CA ILE A 28 -10.48 -1.88 17.11
C ILE A 28 -11.63 -2.59 16.42
N SER A 29 -11.65 -3.91 16.55
CA SER A 29 -12.81 -4.75 16.20
C SER A 29 -14.00 -4.44 17.11
N VAL A 30 -15.17 -4.37 16.50
CA VAL A 30 -16.48 -4.16 17.11
C VAL A 30 -17.30 -5.43 16.87
N PRO A 31 -17.88 -6.01 17.93
CA PRO A 31 -18.72 -7.19 17.76
C PRO A 31 -19.93 -6.87 16.87
N THR A 32 -20.14 -7.71 15.87
CA THR A 32 -21.26 -7.61 14.93
C THR A 32 -22.59 -7.79 15.68
N ALA A 33 -23.47 -6.79 15.56
CA ALA A 33 -24.87 -6.91 15.93
C ALA A 33 -25.66 -7.39 14.70
N ASP A 34 -26.65 -8.24 14.92
CA ASP A 34 -27.64 -8.61 13.91
C ASP A 34 -28.58 -7.42 13.73
N TRP A 35 -28.48 -6.78 12.57
CA TRP A 35 -29.26 -5.58 12.26
C TRP A 35 -30.70 -5.92 11.92
N ASP A 36 -30.98 -7.16 11.49
CA ASP A 36 -32.30 -7.63 11.09
C ASP A 36 -33.12 -8.17 12.30
N ASP A 37 -32.47 -8.41 13.44
CA ASP A 37 -33.12 -8.78 14.69
C ASP A 37 -33.36 -7.55 15.58
N GLU A 38 -34.57 -6.99 15.54
CA GLU A 38 -34.99 -5.86 16.37
C GLU A 38 -35.00 -6.18 17.88
N ASP A 39 -35.09 -7.46 18.26
CA ASP A 39 -35.10 -7.91 19.66
C ASP A 39 -33.69 -8.17 20.22
N GLN A 40 -32.65 -8.12 19.37
CA GLN A 40 -31.27 -8.34 19.82
C GLN A 40 -30.77 -7.18 20.70
N GLY A 41 -30.46 -7.51 21.95
CA GLY A 41 -29.82 -6.60 22.90
C GLY A 41 -28.36 -6.25 22.52
N PRO A 42 -27.70 -5.37 23.29
CA PRO A 42 -26.34 -4.92 22.99
C PRO A 42 -25.37 -6.10 22.98
N VAL A 43 -24.61 -6.24 21.90
CA VAL A 43 -23.58 -7.27 21.78
C VAL A 43 -22.29 -6.76 22.41
N GLU A 44 -21.70 -7.54 23.30
CA GLU A 44 -20.47 -7.17 23.99
C GLU A 44 -19.34 -8.18 23.76
N ARG A 45 -18.11 -7.65 23.60
CA ARG A 45 -16.89 -8.45 23.43
C ARG A 45 -15.78 -7.88 24.28
N LEU A 46 -15.03 -8.77 24.91
CA LEU A 46 -13.80 -8.42 25.62
C LEU A 46 -12.62 -8.59 24.67
N GLN A 47 -11.77 -7.57 24.59
CA GLN A 47 -10.53 -7.62 23.82
C GLN A 47 -9.39 -6.89 24.52
N SER A 48 -8.17 -7.09 24.04
CA SER A 48 -6.98 -6.46 24.57
C SER A 48 -6.52 -5.30 23.71
N HIS A 49 -6.11 -4.21 24.37
CA HIS A 49 -5.45 -3.06 23.76
C HIS A 49 -4.08 -2.84 24.41
N ILE A 50 -3.03 -2.62 23.63
CA ILE A 50 -1.69 -2.35 24.17
C ILE A 50 -1.38 -0.87 24.04
N CYS A 51 -0.96 -0.23 25.14
CA CYS A 51 -0.58 1.17 25.06
C CYS A 51 0.71 1.34 24.24
N GLY A 52 0.67 2.13 23.16
CA GLY A 52 1.82 2.33 22.26
C GLY A 52 3.06 2.98 22.91
N ARG A 53 2.92 3.55 24.12
CA ARG A 53 4.03 4.17 24.86
C ARG A 53 4.60 3.30 25.98
N CYS A 54 3.75 2.82 26.88
CA CYS A 54 4.20 2.06 28.07
C CYS A 54 4.04 0.55 27.91
N LEU A 55 3.47 0.10 26.79
CA LEU A 55 3.22 -1.30 26.46
C LEU A 55 2.33 -2.05 27.46
N MET A 56 1.67 -1.32 28.36
CA MET A 56 0.69 -1.90 29.27
C MET A 56 -0.50 -2.42 28.45
N GLN A 57 -0.86 -3.67 28.68
CA GLN A 57 -2.08 -4.26 28.15
C GLN A 57 -3.28 -3.82 29.01
N HIS A 58 -4.29 -3.27 28.35
CA HIS A 58 -5.59 -2.91 28.90
C HIS A 58 -6.64 -3.85 28.35
N ARG A 59 -7.63 -4.24 29.16
CA ARG A 59 -8.78 -4.99 28.67
C ARG A 59 -9.92 -4.02 28.37
N LEU A 60 -10.40 -4.06 27.13
CA LEU A 60 -11.51 -3.27 26.64
C LEU A 60 -12.76 -4.13 26.59
N LEU A 61 -13.83 -3.69 27.26
CA LEU A 61 -15.17 -4.20 27.05
C LEU A 61 -15.85 -3.30 26.01
N VAL A 62 -16.00 -3.82 24.79
CA VAL A 62 -16.63 -3.14 23.66
C VAL A 62 -18.08 -3.58 23.59
N LYS A 63 -19.00 -2.61 23.56
CA LYS A 63 -20.43 -2.84 23.41
C LYS A 63 -20.93 -2.15 22.16
N ASN A 64 -21.52 -2.93 21.26
CA ASN A 64 -22.20 -2.43 20.08
C ASN A 64 -23.70 -2.28 20.40
N LEU A 65 -24.22 -1.05 20.31
CA LEU A 65 -25.65 -0.74 20.49
C LEU A 65 -26.34 -0.43 19.15
N LYS A 66 -25.78 -0.86 18.02
CA LYS A 66 -26.20 -0.52 16.65
C LYS A 66 -25.90 0.95 16.29
N ASP A 67 -26.47 1.91 17.00
CA ASP A 67 -26.31 3.35 16.71
C ASP A 67 -25.02 3.98 17.28
N ARG A 68 -24.44 3.34 18.30
CA ARG A 68 -23.25 3.83 19.00
C ARG A 68 -22.42 2.71 19.58
N ILE A 69 -21.11 2.95 19.68
CA ILE A 69 -20.16 2.03 20.32
C ILE A 69 -19.78 2.59 21.69
N ILE A 70 -19.91 1.76 22.73
CA ILE A 70 -19.49 2.09 24.10
C ILE A 70 -18.33 1.19 24.48
N ILE A 71 -17.24 1.80 24.93
CA ILE A 71 -16.03 1.10 25.32
C ILE A 71 -15.65 1.45 26.74
N LYS A 72 -15.28 0.45 27.53
CA LYS A 72 -14.76 0.64 28.90
C LYS A 72 -13.48 -0.13 29.11
N LEU A 73 -12.51 0.51 29.75
CA LEU A 73 -11.37 -0.19 30.31
C LEU A 73 -11.83 -0.93 31.57
N VAL A 74 -11.69 -2.26 31.57
CA VAL A 74 -12.15 -3.11 32.69
C VAL A 74 -11.43 -2.74 33.99
N GLU A 75 -10.12 -2.51 33.91
CA GLU A 75 -9.31 -2.11 35.06
C GLU A 75 -9.53 -0.66 35.49
N PHE A 76 -9.97 0.21 34.58
CA PHE A 76 -10.10 1.64 34.80
C PHE A 76 -11.43 2.19 34.24
N PRO A 77 -12.59 1.85 34.84
CA PRO A 77 -13.90 2.14 34.25
C PRO A 77 -14.28 3.63 34.18
N ARG A 78 -13.50 4.50 34.83
CA ARG A 78 -13.68 5.96 34.81
C ARG A 78 -12.93 6.65 33.67
N VAL A 79 -12.05 5.93 32.97
CA VAL A 79 -11.36 6.47 31.80
C VAL A 79 -12.38 6.55 30.67
N GLU A 80 -12.59 7.76 30.16
CA GLU A 80 -13.42 7.96 28.98
C GLU A 80 -12.67 7.49 27.74
N VAL A 81 -13.34 6.62 26.98
CA VAL A 81 -12.89 6.16 25.67
C VAL A 81 -13.84 6.74 24.64
N SER A 82 -13.32 7.60 23.78
CA SER A 82 -14.05 8.07 22.60
C SER A 82 -13.99 7.00 21.53
N ALA A 83 -15.12 6.72 20.89
CA ALA A 83 -15.24 5.79 19.78
C ALA A 83 -15.95 6.48 18.62
N SER A 84 -15.51 6.24 17.39
CA SER A 84 -16.26 6.61 16.19
C SER A 84 -17.52 5.74 16.03
N GLN A 85 -18.30 6.02 15.00
CA GLN A 85 -19.26 5.02 14.52
C GLN A 85 -18.50 3.79 14.03
N ALA A 86 -19.17 2.63 14.12
CA ALA A 86 -18.65 1.41 13.53
C ALA A 86 -18.69 1.53 12.00
N TYR A 87 -17.59 1.22 11.34
CA TYR A 87 -17.49 1.12 9.89
C TYR A 87 -17.08 -0.29 9.50
N TRP A 88 -17.42 -0.69 8.28
CA TRP A 88 -16.98 -1.97 7.75
C TRP A 88 -15.49 -1.91 7.43
N SER A 89 -14.71 -2.83 8.00
CA SER A 89 -13.40 -3.13 7.45
C SER A 89 -13.50 -4.41 6.64
N GLU A 90 -12.94 -4.38 5.43
CA GLU A 90 -12.68 -5.61 4.68
C GLU A 90 -11.60 -6.36 5.44
N GLY A 91 -12.03 -7.23 6.37
CA GLY A 91 -11.12 -8.04 7.16
C GLY A 91 -10.22 -8.85 6.25
N SER A 92 -8.91 -8.72 6.43
CA SER A 92 -7.90 -9.45 5.66
C SER A 92 -7.86 -10.93 6.06
N GLU A 93 -8.57 -11.79 5.33
CA GLU A 93 -8.34 -13.23 5.32
C GLU A 93 -6.96 -13.52 4.69
N GLU A 94 -5.94 -13.71 5.52
CA GLU A 94 -4.70 -14.35 5.07
C GLU A 94 -4.98 -15.81 4.65
N GLY A 95 -5.46 -16.01 3.41
CA GLY A 95 -5.72 -17.35 2.89
C GLY A 95 -6.63 -17.39 1.66
N ILE A 96 -6.03 -17.31 0.47
CA ILE A 96 -6.69 -17.47 -0.84
C ILE A 96 -7.80 -16.44 -1.08
N TYR A 97 -7.45 -15.16 -1.12
CA TYR A 97 -8.25 -14.23 -1.89
C TYR A 97 -8.24 -14.65 -3.36
N PRO A 98 -9.40 -14.70 -4.04
CA PRO A 98 -9.41 -14.57 -5.49
C PRO A 98 -8.54 -13.36 -5.82
N TRP A 99 -7.53 -13.54 -6.66
CA TRP A 99 -6.75 -12.39 -7.10
C TRP A 99 -7.70 -11.41 -7.77
N GLU A 100 -7.86 -10.23 -7.16
CA GLU A 100 -8.67 -9.14 -7.70
C GLU A 100 -7.77 -8.21 -8.50
N LEU A 101 -8.33 -7.72 -9.61
CA LEU A 101 -7.66 -6.70 -10.39
C LEU A 101 -7.67 -5.41 -9.55
N PRO A 102 -6.54 -4.69 -9.43
CA PRO A 102 -6.55 -3.36 -8.83
C PRO A 102 -7.60 -2.46 -9.50
N ASN A 103 -8.12 -1.50 -8.75
CA ASN A 103 -8.94 -0.44 -9.34
C ASN A 103 -8.10 0.38 -10.35
N ASP A 104 -8.76 1.03 -11.31
CA ASP A 104 -8.10 1.98 -12.22
C ASP A 104 -7.94 3.35 -11.55
N ASP A 105 -7.29 3.38 -10.39
CA ASP A 105 -7.01 4.57 -9.56
C ASP A 105 -5.53 4.69 -9.18
N ALA A 106 -4.65 3.93 -9.85
CA ALA A 106 -3.21 3.86 -9.56
C ALA A 106 -2.54 5.25 -9.57
N TYR A 107 -2.93 6.14 -10.48
CA TYR A 107 -2.44 7.51 -10.54
C TYR A 107 -2.81 8.30 -9.28
N ASP A 108 -4.08 8.24 -8.84
CA ASP A 108 -4.57 8.99 -7.68
C ASP A 108 -3.93 8.47 -6.39
N VAL A 109 -3.83 7.15 -6.24
CA VAL A 109 -3.14 6.50 -5.11
C VAL A 109 -1.68 6.93 -5.05
N PHE A 110 -0.99 6.99 -6.19
CA PHE A 110 0.37 7.50 -6.28
C PHE A 110 0.43 8.97 -5.82
N MET A 111 -0.38 9.85 -6.39
CA MET A 111 -0.36 11.28 -6.08
C MET A 111 -0.66 11.57 -4.61
N LEU A 112 -1.59 10.84 -3.99
CA LEU A 112 -1.88 10.91 -2.55
C LEU A 112 -0.66 10.50 -1.72
N ALA A 113 -0.03 9.37 -2.04
CA ALA A 113 1.17 8.92 -1.34
C ALA A 113 2.34 9.91 -1.48
N MET A 114 2.50 10.52 -2.66
CA MET A 114 3.51 11.55 -2.91
C MET A 114 3.27 12.80 -2.07
N LYS A 115 2.03 13.26 -1.99
CA LYS A 115 1.62 14.38 -1.14
C LYS A 115 1.98 14.14 0.33
N ASP A 116 1.63 12.98 0.87
CA ASP A 116 1.94 12.62 2.27
C ASP A 116 3.45 12.64 2.55
N VAL A 117 4.25 12.11 1.61
CA VAL A 117 5.72 12.14 1.71
C VAL A 117 6.25 13.57 1.68
N LEU A 118 5.73 14.42 0.78
CA LEU A 118 6.16 15.80 0.68
C LEU A 118 5.82 16.60 1.94
N GLU A 119 4.60 16.46 2.48
CA GLU A 119 4.17 17.07 3.74
C GLU A 119 5.07 16.64 4.91
N LEU A 120 5.46 15.36 4.97
CA LEU A 120 6.43 14.88 5.96
C LEU A 120 7.78 15.60 5.85
N THR A 121 8.27 15.86 4.64
CA THR A 121 9.55 16.55 4.43
C THR A 121 9.54 18.04 4.81
N GLU A 122 8.34 18.63 4.92
CA GLU A 122 8.11 20.03 5.29
C GLU A 122 7.73 20.20 6.75
N SER A 123 7.40 19.11 7.45
CA SER A 123 6.98 19.14 8.84
C SER A 123 8.05 19.71 9.78
N PRO A 124 7.74 20.71 10.61
CA PRO A 124 8.68 21.30 11.57
C PRO A 124 9.12 20.27 12.64
N HIS A 125 8.31 19.25 12.90
CA HIS A 125 8.65 18.16 13.84
C HIS A 125 9.72 17.22 13.31
N ALA A 126 9.99 17.25 12.00
CA ALA A 126 10.96 16.38 11.36
C ALA A 126 12.42 16.78 11.68
N GLU A 127 12.63 17.94 12.32
CA GLU A 127 13.96 18.51 12.54
C GLU A 127 14.89 17.65 13.43
N PHE A 128 14.33 16.93 14.40
CA PHE A 128 15.11 16.09 15.31
C PHE A 128 15.49 14.72 14.73
N PHE A 129 14.83 14.29 13.66
CA PHE A 129 15.01 12.96 13.06
C PHE A 129 15.29 13.02 11.56
N LYS A 130 15.81 14.14 11.05
CA LYS A 130 15.97 14.43 9.61
C LYS A 130 16.57 13.28 8.81
N LYS A 131 17.65 12.64 9.27
CA LYS A 131 18.27 11.52 8.55
C LYS A 131 17.39 10.27 8.48
N THR A 132 16.74 9.89 9.58
CA THR A 132 15.85 8.72 9.60
C THR A 132 14.60 8.98 8.80
N LEU A 133 13.96 10.12 8.99
CA LEU A 133 12.77 10.50 8.24
C LEU A 133 13.06 10.66 6.75
N ALA A 134 14.22 11.21 6.36
CA ALA A 134 14.58 11.32 4.95
C ALA A 134 14.73 9.95 4.30
N ARG A 135 15.35 8.97 4.98
CA ARG A 135 15.45 7.59 4.48
C ARG A 135 14.08 6.90 4.39
N MET A 136 13.23 7.07 5.40
CA MET A 136 11.87 6.50 5.39
C MET A 136 11.02 7.10 4.27
N ALA A 137 11.02 8.43 4.15
CA ALA A 137 10.36 9.16 3.07
C ALA A 137 10.88 8.72 1.69
N PHE A 138 12.20 8.62 1.53
CA PHE A 138 12.83 8.16 0.29
C PHE A 138 12.40 6.73 -0.08
N VAL A 139 12.37 5.80 0.87
CA VAL A 139 11.89 4.42 0.64
C VAL A 139 10.41 4.41 0.29
N GLN A 140 9.60 5.26 0.93
CA GLN A 140 8.17 5.38 0.65
C GLN A 140 7.90 5.84 -0.79
N LEU A 141 8.72 6.74 -1.35
CA LEU A 141 8.60 7.14 -2.76
C LEU A 141 8.70 5.93 -3.70
N PHE A 142 9.61 4.99 -3.42
CA PHE A 142 9.74 3.77 -4.22
C PHE A 142 8.53 2.85 -4.03
N ALA A 143 8.02 2.70 -2.80
CA ALA A 143 6.82 1.90 -2.57
C ALA A 143 5.62 2.43 -3.37
N ALA A 144 5.42 3.76 -3.37
CA ALA A 144 4.36 4.40 -4.16
C ALA A 144 4.56 4.18 -5.67
N LEU A 145 5.78 4.39 -6.19
CA LEU A 145 6.08 4.15 -7.60
C LEU A 145 5.92 2.68 -8.00
N GLU A 146 6.36 1.74 -7.16
CA GLU A 146 6.24 0.30 -7.42
C GLU A 146 4.78 -0.13 -7.50
N ALA A 147 3.93 0.36 -6.59
CA ALA A 147 2.49 0.12 -6.62
C ALA A 147 1.87 0.66 -7.91
N TYR A 148 2.12 1.94 -8.24
CA TYR A 148 1.68 2.54 -9.49
C TYR A 148 2.10 1.73 -10.72
N LEU A 149 3.38 1.38 -10.84
CA LEU A 149 3.89 0.67 -12.01
C LEU A 149 3.30 -0.74 -12.13
N SER A 150 3.02 -1.40 -11.00
CA SER A 150 2.39 -2.72 -10.96
C SER A 150 0.92 -2.64 -11.34
N ASP A 151 0.17 -1.78 -10.68
CA ASP A 151 -1.28 -1.68 -10.82
C ASP A 151 -1.65 -1.18 -12.22
N THR A 152 -0.97 -0.14 -12.71
CA THR A 152 -1.15 0.34 -14.10
C THR A 152 -0.86 -0.76 -15.12
N LEU A 153 0.21 -1.55 -14.95
CA LEU A 153 0.50 -2.63 -15.89
C LEU A 153 -0.56 -3.73 -15.81
N LEU A 154 -1.00 -4.13 -14.62
CA LEU A 154 -2.03 -5.15 -14.41
C LEU A 154 -3.36 -4.73 -15.04
N THR A 155 -3.89 -3.58 -14.64
CA THR A 155 -5.20 -3.08 -15.09
C THR A 155 -5.24 -2.97 -16.61
N ARG A 156 -4.22 -2.35 -17.23
CA ARG A 156 -4.20 -2.21 -18.70
C ARG A 156 -4.00 -3.52 -19.46
N VAL A 157 -3.22 -4.45 -18.91
CA VAL A 157 -3.06 -5.79 -19.53
C VAL A 157 -4.37 -6.57 -19.55
N PHE A 158 -5.20 -6.43 -18.51
CA PHE A 158 -6.47 -7.14 -18.44
C PHE A 158 -7.63 -6.44 -19.17
N ASP A 159 -7.51 -5.14 -19.44
CA ASP A 159 -8.48 -4.38 -20.22
C ASP A 159 -8.29 -4.50 -21.74
N ASP A 160 -7.08 -4.83 -22.22
CA ASP A 160 -6.76 -4.96 -23.66
C ASP A 160 -6.12 -6.31 -23.99
N ASN A 161 -6.86 -7.14 -24.74
CA ASN A 161 -6.39 -8.44 -25.22
C ASN A 161 -5.12 -8.39 -26.07
N GLU A 162 -4.85 -7.30 -26.79
CA GLU A 162 -3.61 -7.14 -27.56
C GLU A 162 -2.42 -6.79 -26.64
N LEU A 163 -2.65 -6.07 -25.53
CA LEU A 163 -1.63 -5.89 -24.49
C LEU A 163 -1.33 -7.22 -23.79
N LEU A 164 -2.37 -7.99 -23.43
CA LEU A 164 -2.21 -9.32 -22.85
C LEU A 164 -1.35 -10.24 -23.72
N LYS A 165 -1.63 -10.31 -25.02
CA LYS A 165 -0.83 -11.11 -25.98
C LYS A 165 0.63 -10.66 -26.02
N ARG A 166 0.88 -9.34 -26.09
CA ARG A 166 2.24 -8.78 -26.11
C ARG A 166 3.01 -9.16 -24.84
N VAL A 167 2.39 -8.99 -23.68
CA VAL A 167 3.02 -9.28 -22.38
C VAL A 167 3.31 -10.76 -22.21
N VAL A 168 2.35 -11.64 -22.50
CA VAL A 168 2.54 -13.11 -22.40
C VAL A 168 3.63 -13.60 -23.36
N ALA A 169 3.72 -13.05 -24.57
CA ALA A 169 4.70 -13.47 -25.57
C ALA A 169 6.10 -12.87 -25.37
N GLY A 170 6.19 -11.69 -24.73
CA GLY A 170 7.41 -10.89 -24.66
C GLY A 170 8.13 -10.91 -23.31
N VAL A 171 7.40 -10.92 -22.19
CA VAL A 171 8.00 -10.80 -20.86
C VAL A 171 8.74 -12.09 -20.49
N LYS A 172 10.01 -11.96 -20.08
CA LYS A 172 10.95 -13.08 -19.85
C LYS A 172 10.41 -14.13 -18.86
N GLY A 173 9.70 -13.71 -17.81
CA GLY A 173 9.08 -14.62 -16.83
C GLY A 173 7.79 -15.29 -17.29
N MET A 174 7.22 -14.89 -18.43
CA MET A 174 5.96 -15.42 -18.95
C MET A 174 6.15 -16.27 -20.19
N LYS A 175 6.99 -15.81 -21.12
CA LYS A 175 7.28 -16.52 -22.38
C LYS A 175 7.81 -17.94 -22.17
N GLU A 176 8.44 -18.18 -21.03
CA GLU A 176 9.06 -19.46 -20.67
C GLU A 176 8.07 -20.44 -19.99
N LEU A 177 6.89 -19.98 -19.60
CA LEU A 177 5.88 -20.81 -18.94
C LEU A 177 5.28 -21.84 -19.90
N LYS A 178 5.08 -23.07 -19.42
CA LYS A 178 4.48 -24.18 -20.19
C LYS A 178 3.35 -24.82 -19.39
N PHE A 179 2.23 -25.07 -20.06
CA PHE A 179 1.02 -25.63 -19.47
C PHE A 179 0.44 -26.72 -20.36
N THR A 180 -0.29 -27.65 -19.75
CA THR A 180 -1.05 -28.68 -20.47
C THR A 180 -2.46 -28.17 -20.78
N LEU A 181 -3.14 -28.81 -21.75
CA LEU A 181 -4.55 -28.52 -22.01
C LEU A 181 -5.46 -28.84 -20.81
N ALA A 182 -5.06 -29.80 -19.97
CA ALA A 182 -5.80 -30.15 -18.75
C ALA A 182 -5.76 -29.02 -17.71
N ASP A 183 -4.60 -28.34 -17.57
CA ASP A 183 -4.46 -27.19 -16.67
C ASP A 183 -5.39 -26.05 -17.06
N ILE A 184 -5.50 -25.80 -18.37
CA ILE A 184 -6.32 -24.72 -18.93
C ILE A 184 -7.83 -25.04 -18.80
N VAL A 185 -8.25 -26.27 -19.13
CA VAL A 185 -9.66 -26.66 -19.05
C VAL A 185 -10.13 -26.82 -17.60
N GLY A 186 -9.22 -27.14 -16.67
CA GLY A 186 -9.52 -27.29 -15.25
C GLY A 186 -9.83 -25.98 -14.52
N ASN A 187 -9.49 -24.82 -15.10
CA ASN A 187 -9.74 -23.50 -14.53
C ASN A 187 -10.11 -22.48 -15.62
N PRO A 188 -11.37 -22.02 -15.71
CA PRO A 188 -11.79 -21.00 -16.68
C PRO A 188 -10.97 -19.70 -16.65
N ASP A 189 -10.43 -19.33 -15.49
CA ASP A 189 -9.61 -18.13 -15.27
C ASP A 189 -8.10 -18.43 -15.23
N PHE A 190 -7.68 -19.60 -15.72
CA PHE A 190 -6.30 -20.07 -15.65
C PHE A 190 -5.29 -19.04 -16.17
N VAL A 191 -5.56 -18.48 -17.36
CA VAL A 191 -4.68 -17.49 -18.00
C VAL A 191 -4.60 -16.22 -17.17
N LYS A 192 -5.74 -15.74 -16.65
CA LYS A 192 -5.82 -14.55 -15.81
C LYS A 192 -4.98 -14.71 -14.54
N HIS A 193 -5.21 -15.77 -13.78
CA HIS A 193 -4.44 -16.04 -12.55
C HIS A 193 -2.95 -16.24 -12.82
N THR A 194 -2.60 -16.92 -13.92
CA THR A 194 -1.20 -17.16 -14.29
C THR A 194 -0.48 -15.85 -14.61
N VAL A 195 -1.10 -15.00 -15.43
CA VAL A 195 -0.52 -13.71 -15.83
C VAL A 195 -0.40 -12.78 -14.64
N ALA A 196 -1.46 -12.67 -13.83
CA ALA A 196 -1.45 -11.89 -12.60
C ALA A 196 -0.34 -12.36 -11.63
N SER A 197 -0.25 -13.67 -11.39
CA SER A 197 0.80 -14.22 -10.53
C SER A 197 2.21 -13.96 -11.07
N ALA A 198 2.39 -13.97 -12.39
CA ALA A 198 3.68 -13.69 -13.01
C ALA A 198 4.04 -12.19 -12.92
N LEU A 199 3.08 -11.30 -13.15
CA LEU A 199 3.25 -9.85 -13.02
C LEU A 199 3.56 -9.43 -11.58
N ASN A 200 2.84 -9.98 -10.59
CA ASN A 200 3.07 -9.71 -9.16
C ASN A 200 4.44 -10.16 -8.64
N LYS A 201 5.16 -11.02 -9.38
CA LYS A 201 6.52 -11.45 -9.05
C LYS A 201 7.59 -10.53 -9.61
N ILE A 202 7.23 -9.56 -10.45
CA ILE A 202 8.16 -8.59 -10.99
C ILE A 202 8.56 -7.62 -9.88
N SER A 203 9.87 -7.42 -9.73
CA SER A 203 10.42 -6.41 -8.82
C SER A 203 10.40 -5.04 -9.50
N PHE A 204 9.33 -4.27 -9.29
CA PHE A 204 9.11 -3.01 -10.01
C PHE A 204 10.14 -1.91 -9.67
N HIS A 205 10.82 -1.98 -8.51
CA HIS A 205 11.97 -1.11 -8.22
C HIS A 205 13.17 -1.33 -9.16
N ASN A 206 13.27 -2.48 -9.85
CA ASN A 206 14.26 -2.64 -10.91
C ASN A 206 13.78 -1.92 -12.18
N LEU A 207 14.00 -0.60 -12.21
CA LEU A 207 13.49 0.26 -13.28
C LEU A 207 14.01 -0.11 -14.69
N ILE A 208 15.15 -0.81 -14.81
CA ILE A 208 15.62 -1.31 -16.10
C ILE A 208 14.71 -2.43 -16.61
N THR A 209 14.48 -3.45 -15.77
CA THR A 209 13.59 -4.56 -16.12
C THR A 209 12.14 -4.07 -16.27
N THR A 210 11.69 -3.16 -15.41
CA THR A 210 10.37 -2.55 -15.54
C THR A 210 10.22 -1.80 -16.87
N ASN A 211 11.23 -1.02 -17.27
CA ASN A 211 11.24 -0.34 -18.56
C ASN A 211 11.17 -1.33 -19.74
N GLU A 212 11.89 -2.46 -19.68
CA GLU A 212 11.80 -3.51 -20.71
C GLU A 212 10.38 -4.07 -20.81
N ASN A 213 9.74 -4.37 -19.67
CA ASN A 213 8.37 -4.88 -19.63
C ASN A 213 7.35 -3.86 -20.16
N TYR A 214 7.51 -2.58 -19.80
CA TYR A 214 6.66 -1.49 -20.30
C TYR A 214 6.84 -1.27 -21.80
N ASN A 215 8.07 -1.35 -22.33
CA ASN A 215 8.30 -1.28 -23.78
C ASN A 215 7.63 -2.47 -24.50
N ILE A 216 7.66 -3.67 -23.92
CA ILE A 216 6.97 -4.84 -24.48
C ILE A 216 5.45 -4.63 -24.48
N ALA A 217 4.89 -4.15 -23.38
CA ALA A 217 3.45 -3.93 -23.24
C ALA A 217 2.99 -2.76 -24.13
N PHE A 218 3.49 -1.56 -23.87
CA PHE A 218 2.95 -0.31 -24.41
C PHE A 218 3.71 0.25 -25.61
N GLY A 219 4.93 -0.25 -25.87
CA GLY A 219 5.74 0.21 -27.01
C GLY A 219 6.54 1.49 -26.76
N PHE A 220 6.63 1.95 -25.51
CA PHE A 220 7.41 3.13 -25.14
C PHE A 220 8.19 2.94 -23.82
N SER A 221 9.19 3.79 -23.61
CA SER A 221 10.06 3.81 -22.43
C SER A 221 9.40 4.51 -21.26
N ILE A 222 9.52 3.99 -20.04
CA ILE A 222 9.07 4.68 -18.82
C ILE A 222 9.90 5.94 -18.54
N PHE A 223 11.15 5.98 -19.01
CA PHE A 223 12.01 7.14 -18.85
C PHE A 223 11.77 8.14 -19.97
N ARG A 224 11.71 9.43 -19.61
CA ARG A 224 11.57 10.54 -20.57
C ARG A 224 12.83 10.78 -21.39
N ASN A 225 14.00 10.60 -20.76
CA ASN A 225 15.30 10.82 -21.37
C ASN A 225 16.41 10.09 -20.59
N ASP A 226 17.61 10.06 -21.19
CA ASP A 226 18.78 9.37 -20.62
C ASP A 226 19.31 9.98 -19.31
N ASP A 227 19.10 11.28 -19.08
CA ASP A 227 19.52 11.94 -17.84
C ASP A 227 18.67 11.47 -16.65
N GLU A 228 17.36 11.51 -16.83
CA GLU A 228 16.39 10.99 -15.85
C GLU A 228 16.60 9.51 -15.59
N ARG A 229 16.77 8.71 -16.65
CA ARG A 229 17.11 7.28 -16.54
C ARG A 229 18.32 7.05 -15.64
N ARG A 230 19.43 7.77 -15.89
CA ARG A 230 20.66 7.61 -15.11
C ARG A 230 20.44 7.95 -13.64
N ARG A 231 19.78 9.06 -13.34
CA ARG A 231 19.51 9.50 -11.96
C ARG A 231 18.63 8.53 -11.19
N LEU A 232 17.58 8.02 -11.83
CA LEU A 232 16.63 7.12 -11.16
C LEU A 232 17.22 5.71 -10.96
N VAL A 233 18.01 5.21 -11.91
CA VAL A 233 18.75 3.96 -11.73
C VAL A 233 19.79 4.08 -10.61
N GLU A 234 20.47 5.21 -10.49
CA GLU A 234 21.37 5.47 -9.35
C GLU A 234 20.60 5.52 -8.02
N ALA A 235 19.39 6.13 -8.01
CA ALA A 235 18.54 6.17 -6.84
C ALA A 235 18.09 4.78 -6.37
N VAL A 236 17.91 3.80 -7.28
CA VAL A 236 17.61 2.41 -6.91
C VAL A 236 18.71 1.81 -6.02
N GLU A 237 19.99 2.05 -6.34
CA GLU A 237 21.11 1.57 -5.52
C GLU A 237 21.13 2.23 -4.14
N ILE A 238 20.85 3.53 -4.08
CA ILE A 238 20.73 4.26 -2.82
C ILE A 238 19.55 3.71 -2.00
N ARG A 239 18.45 3.31 -2.65
CA ARG A 239 17.30 2.68 -1.99
C ARG A 239 17.66 1.33 -1.42
N HIS A 240 18.44 0.50 -2.11
CA HIS A 240 18.95 -0.76 -1.55
C HIS A 240 19.73 -0.53 -0.26
N ASP A 241 20.59 0.49 -0.22
CA ASP A 241 21.33 0.85 0.98
C ASP A 241 20.42 1.37 2.09
N CYS A 242 19.41 2.16 1.78
CA CYS A 242 18.43 2.64 2.76
C CYS A 242 17.64 1.49 3.40
N VAL A 243 17.14 0.55 2.60
CA VAL A 243 16.31 -0.57 3.07
C VAL A 243 17.12 -1.64 3.78
N HIS A 244 18.25 -2.08 3.18
CA HIS A 244 18.96 -3.28 3.66
C HIS A 244 20.15 -2.97 4.55
N ARG A 245 20.67 -1.74 4.51
CA ARG A 245 21.89 -1.34 5.22
C ARG A 245 21.67 -0.10 6.09
N ASN A 246 20.41 0.27 6.33
CA ASN A 246 20.02 1.43 7.12
C ASN A 246 20.77 2.69 6.66
N GLY A 247 20.77 2.94 5.35
CA GLY A 247 21.40 4.13 4.75
C GLY A 247 22.92 4.09 4.69
N LYS A 248 23.55 2.91 4.77
CA LYS A 248 25.00 2.75 4.58
C LYS A 248 25.30 2.01 3.28
N THR A 249 26.39 2.37 2.62
CA THR A 249 26.93 1.60 1.49
C THR A 249 27.42 0.23 1.93
N VAL A 250 27.74 -0.64 0.96
CA VAL A 250 28.40 -1.93 1.20
C VAL A 250 29.71 -1.77 2.00
N ASP A 251 30.44 -0.67 1.79
CA ASP A 251 31.68 -0.35 2.50
C ASP A 251 31.45 0.32 3.88
N GLY A 252 30.19 0.49 4.30
CA GLY A 252 29.81 1.06 5.59
C GLY A 252 29.78 2.60 5.64
N LYS A 253 29.93 3.29 4.50
CA LYS A 253 29.83 4.75 4.43
C LYS A 253 28.37 5.20 4.49
N GLU A 254 28.08 6.24 5.25
CA GLU A 254 26.73 6.83 5.33
C GLU A 254 26.33 7.46 3.98
N ARG A 255 25.06 7.28 3.59
CA ARG A 255 24.38 7.94 2.47
C ARG A 255 23.90 9.32 2.89
N ASP A 256 24.84 10.22 3.19
CA ASP A 256 24.54 11.60 3.62
C ASP A 256 23.84 12.43 2.53
N GLU A 257 23.91 11.99 1.27
CA GLU A 257 23.13 12.55 0.16
C GLU A 257 21.60 12.39 0.35
N VAL A 258 21.14 11.43 1.16
CA VAL A 258 19.72 11.20 1.43
C VAL A 258 19.21 12.18 2.50
N HIS A 259 18.91 13.40 2.07
CA HIS A 259 18.27 14.44 2.86
C HIS A 259 16.94 14.88 2.22
N PHE A 260 16.10 15.65 2.92
CA PHE A 260 14.78 16.06 2.41
C PHE A 260 14.81 16.75 1.04
N GLY A 261 15.83 17.57 0.76
CA GLY A 261 16.02 18.12 -0.60
C GLY A 261 16.21 17.05 -1.68
N TYR A 262 16.92 15.96 -1.38
CA TYR A 262 17.10 14.83 -2.30
C TYR A 262 15.80 14.03 -2.44
N VAL A 263 15.07 13.80 -1.33
CA VAL A 263 13.73 13.19 -1.38
C VAL A 263 12.80 13.96 -2.31
N ARG A 264 12.72 15.29 -2.17
CA ARG A 264 11.89 16.13 -3.05
C ARG A 264 12.35 16.10 -4.52
N LEU A 265 13.66 16.03 -4.77
CA LEU A 265 14.18 15.87 -6.12
C LEU A 265 13.71 14.55 -6.75
N ILE A 266 13.82 13.44 -6.02
CA ILE A 266 13.38 12.12 -6.50
C ILE A 266 11.86 12.07 -6.66
N ALA A 267 11.13 12.70 -5.73
CA ALA A 267 9.68 12.82 -5.82
C ALA A 267 9.24 13.48 -7.14
N MET A 268 9.84 14.63 -7.45
CA MET A 268 9.61 15.34 -8.72
C MET A 268 9.98 14.48 -9.94
N LEU A 269 11.07 13.71 -9.89
CA LEU A 269 11.44 12.82 -11.01
C LEU A 269 10.44 11.67 -11.19
N PHE A 270 9.90 11.12 -10.10
CA PHE A 270 8.85 10.09 -10.17
C PHE A 270 7.54 10.66 -10.71
N GLU A 271 7.09 11.84 -10.25
CA GLU A 271 5.91 12.51 -10.80
C GLU A 271 6.07 12.76 -12.31
N ASN A 272 7.24 13.22 -12.75
CA ASN A 272 7.54 13.40 -14.17
C ASN A 272 7.47 12.08 -14.97
N MET A 273 8.02 10.99 -14.41
CA MET A 273 7.94 9.65 -15.01
C MET A 273 6.49 9.18 -15.11
N VAL A 274 5.71 9.32 -14.04
CA VAL A 274 4.31 8.93 -13.99
C VAL A 274 3.50 9.70 -15.02
N LEU A 275 3.63 11.04 -15.09
CA LEU A 275 2.95 11.85 -16.10
C LEU A 275 3.35 11.47 -17.54
N HIS A 276 4.61 11.09 -17.77
CA HIS A 276 5.06 10.59 -19.06
C HIS A 276 4.43 9.25 -19.42
N ILE A 277 4.28 8.34 -18.46
CA ILE A 277 3.59 7.06 -18.64
C ILE A 277 2.10 7.31 -18.93
N GLU A 278 1.44 8.15 -18.13
CA GLU A 278 0.03 8.50 -18.34
C GLU A 278 -0.20 9.13 -19.71
N GLY A 279 0.64 10.06 -20.14
CA GLY A 279 0.59 10.63 -21.48
C GLY A 279 0.84 9.60 -22.60
N GLY A 280 1.69 8.60 -22.35
CA GLY A 280 1.93 7.50 -23.28
C GLY A 280 0.75 6.53 -23.38
N ILE A 281 -0.01 6.35 -22.31
CA ILE A 281 -1.18 5.44 -22.25
C ILE A 281 -2.46 6.13 -22.75
N HIS A 282 -2.72 7.37 -22.32
CA HIS A 282 -3.95 8.12 -22.57
C HIS A 282 -3.83 9.12 -23.74
N GLY A 283 -2.62 9.41 -24.20
CA GLY A 283 -2.32 10.42 -25.22
C GLY A 283 -1.82 11.75 -24.63
N GLU A 284 -1.19 12.58 -25.47
CA GLU A 284 -0.47 13.81 -25.07
C GLU A 284 -1.31 14.89 -24.36
N ASN A 285 -2.64 14.74 -24.31
CA ASN A 285 -3.58 15.65 -23.64
C ASN A 285 -4.09 15.11 -22.29
N PHE A 286 -3.41 14.16 -21.66
CA PHE A 286 -3.74 13.75 -20.29
C PHE A 286 -3.66 14.97 -19.37
N LEU A 287 -4.84 15.42 -18.90
CA LEU A 287 -5.00 16.41 -17.86
C LEU A 287 -5.53 15.65 -16.65
N PRO A 288 -4.79 15.61 -15.53
CA PRO A 288 -5.34 15.11 -14.28
C PRO A 288 -6.63 15.87 -13.96
N ASP A 289 -7.65 15.19 -13.43
CA ASP A 289 -8.94 15.80 -13.12
C ASP A 289 -8.86 16.97 -12.10
N ASP A 290 -7.70 17.14 -11.44
CA ASP A 290 -7.45 18.08 -10.34
C ASP A 290 -6.46 19.23 -10.63
N TYR A 291 -6.51 19.86 -11.81
CA TYR A 291 -5.84 21.16 -12.06
C TYR A 291 -6.82 22.34 -12.21
#